data_AF-A0A511W6K8-F1
#
_entry.id   AF-A0A511W6K8-F1
#
_cell.length_a   1.000
_cell.length_b   1.000
_cell.length_c   1.000
_cell.angle_alpha   90.00
_cell.angle_beta   90.00
_cell.angle_gamma   90.00
#
_symmetry.space_group_name_H-M   'P 1'
#
loop_
_entity.id
_entity.type
_entity.pdbx_description
1 polymer ?
#
loop_
_entity_poly.entity_id
_entity_poly.type
_entity_poly.pdbx_seq_one_letter_code
_entity_poly.pdbx_strand_id
1 'polypeptide(L)'
;MKGTQVIKQHYVSKFILKNFANHKEQVFESLIGESKVYQTNINQSMCKKLTYEHSELEQNSLETTFSEIEGSIAPKFKLLIQLLDSEESEIVEIKKIVLDIIYEVIIFYYRSGAVLHEMSFQKENKDQQLMNLLRHISNSEYIYSLSKTIVDNYNFAIIRSANNEFLLSDQYISTASLNVKTRFANISNRHIGLKNVIILIPLSSKYYIVFFDGSVPNDIQKERINNISTDTLFLLNRAIINNSYHKSVAQVENVLKERLADFKYHSPAKTILSYASGLHKSFTLKKEVFLYDDDEKAYELFANLEYQKFMYVGRNDTCPCGSDLKFKKCCLSVYEKVDKIKNDMQMQVNPTTYMINSKYVAEKSIDELISFEEPELLKQVKEATTKTE
;
A
#
# COMPACT_ATOMS: atom_id res chain seq x y z
N MET A 1 -36.37 20.93 -9.64
CA MET A 1 -34.94 20.58 -9.75
C MET A 1 -34.85 19.30 -10.57
N LYS A 2 -34.25 19.33 -11.76
CA LYS A 2 -33.96 18.10 -12.52
C LYS A 2 -32.95 17.31 -11.69
N GLY A 3 -33.36 16.20 -11.10
CA GLY A 3 -32.47 15.35 -10.31
C GLY A 3 -31.36 14.80 -11.19
N THR A 4 -30.19 15.43 -11.14
CA THR A 4 -28.99 14.92 -11.79
C THR A 4 -28.68 13.56 -11.18
N GLN A 5 -28.52 12.51 -11.97
CA GLN A 5 -28.21 11.19 -11.44
C GLN A 5 -26.76 11.15 -10.95
N VAL A 6 -26.49 10.52 -9.79
CA VAL A 6 -25.12 10.25 -9.33
C VAL A 6 -24.41 9.40 -10.37
N ILE A 7 -23.27 9.89 -10.85
CA ILE A 7 -22.44 9.21 -11.86
C ILE A 7 -21.59 8.12 -11.19
N LYS A 8 -20.93 7.29 -12.00
CA LYS A 8 -19.94 6.36 -11.47
C LYS A 8 -18.67 7.12 -11.14
N GLN A 9 -18.10 6.77 -9.98
CA GLN A 9 -16.94 7.45 -9.43
C GLN A 9 -15.78 6.48 -9.41
N HIS A 10 -14.70 6.84 -10.10
CA HIS A 10 -13.54 5.99 -10.30
C HIS A 10 -12.52 6.20 -9.18
N TYR A 11 -12.34 5.19 -8.33
CA TYR A 11 -11.31 5.23 -7.28
C TYR A 11 -9.93 4.80 -7.76
N VAL A 12 -9.83 4.24 -8.96
CA VAL A 12 -8.59 4.24 -9.75
C VAL A 12 -8.85 4.98 -11.05
N SER A 13 -7.97 5.92 -11.41
CA SER A 13 -8.16 6.82 -12.54
C SER A 13 -8.43 6.08 -13.83
N LYS A 14 -9.38 6.57 -14.63
CA LYS A 14 -9.78 5.90 -15.87
C LYS A 14 -8.66 5.88 -16.90
N PHE A 15 -7.85 6.95 -16.95
CA PHE A 15 -6.72 7.00 -17.87
C PHE A 15 -5.64 5.95 -17.53
N ILE A 16 -5.48 5.58 -16.25
CA ILE A 16 -4.58 4.51 -15.82
C ILE A 16 -5.15 3.17 -16.24
N LEU A 17 -6.44 2.91 -15.96
CA LEU A 17 -7.10 1.66 -16.38
C LEU A 17 -6.98 1.42 -17.89
N LYS A 18 -7.04 2.49 -18.69
CA LYS A 18 -6.83 2.41 -20.14
C LYS A 18 -5.46 1.83 -20.51
N ASN A 19 -4.42 2.09 -19.72
CA ASN A 19 -3.07 1.56 -19.94
C ASN A 19 -2.91 0.10 -19.48
N PHE A 20 -3.93 -0.49 -18.87
CA PHE A 20 -4.01 -1.93 -18.56
C PHE A 20 -5.04 -2.64 -19.45
N ALA A 21 -5.76 -1.89 -20.29
CA ALA A 21 -6.83 -2.43 -21.11
C ALA A 21 -6.31 -2.97 -22.44
N ASN A 22 -7.06 -3.93 -22.99
CA ASN A 22 -6.89 -4.36 -24.37
C ASN A 22 -7.43 -3.30 -25.36
N HIS A 23 -7.30 -3.57 -26.66
CA HIS A 23 -7.78 -2.70 -27.73
C HIS A 23 -9.30 -2.42 -27.73
N LYS A 24 -10.10 -3.18 -26.97
CA LYS A 24 -11.55 -2.98 -26.79
C LYS A 24 -11.89 -2.22 -25.50
N GLU A 25 -10.88 -1.62 -24.87
CA GLU A 25 -11.00 -0.96 -23.56
C GLU A 25 -11.52 -1.91 -22.46
N GLN A 26 -11.11 -3.18 -22.53
CA GLN A 26 -11.47 -4.19 -21.54
C GLN A 26 -10.25 -4.64 -20.73
N VAL A 27 -10.50 -4.94 -19.46
CA VAL A 27 -9.52 -5.49 -18.52
C VAL A 27 -10.06 -6.77 -17.91
N PHE A 28 -9.17 -7.60 -17.36
CA PHE A 28 -9.56 -8.65 -16.42
C PHE A 28 -9.54 -8.09 -15.02
N GLU A 29 -10.65 -8.17 -14.30
CA GLU A 29 -10.82 -7.67 -12.94
C GLU A 29 -11.15 -8.85 -12.01
N SER A 30 -10.61 -8.82 -10.80
CA SER A 30 -10.95 -9.76 -9.74
C SER A 30 -11.66 -9.06 -8.60
N LEU A 31 -12.70 -9.71 -8.06
CA LEU A 31 -13.15 -9.46 -6.69
C LEU A 31 -12.30 -10.34 -5.78
N ILE A 32 -11.29 -9.74 -5.15
CA ILE A 32 -10.19 -10.50 -4.57
C ILE A 32 -10.67 -11.42 -3.43
N GLY A 33 -11.61 -10.96 -2.61
CA GLY A 33 -12.23 -11.78 -1.55
C GLY A 33 -13.07 -12.97 -2.06
N GLU A 34 -13.49 -12.95 -3.33
CA GLU A 34 -14.27 -14.04 -3.95
C GLU A 34 -13.41 -14.93 -4.85
N SER A 35 -12.12 -14.58 -5.05
CA SER A 35 -11.21 -15.26 -5.98
C SER A 35 -11.78 -15.42 -7.40
N LYS A 36 -12.68 -14.51 -7.81
CA LYS A 36 -13.39 -14.58 -9.08
C LYS A 36 -12.83 -13.56 -10.05
N VAL A 37 -12.32 -14.04 -11.18
CA VAL A 37 -11.87 -13.21 -12.31
C VAL A 37 -12.96 -13.11 -13.37
N TYR A 38 -13.18 -11.90 -13.89
CA TYR A 38 -14.08 -11.66 -15.01
C TYR A 38 -13.53 -10.54 -15.90
N GLN A 39 -13.96 -10.54 -17.16
CA GLN A 39 -13.65 -9.46 -18.08
C GLN A 39 -14.67 -8.33 -17.92
N THR A 40 -14.20 -7.09 -17.91
CA THR A 40 -15.07 -5.91 -17.83
C THR A 40 -14.51 -4.74 -18.63
N ASN A 41 -15.35 -3.79 -18.99
CA ASN A 41 -14.92 -2.56 -19.66
C ASN A 41 -14.38 -1.57 -18.61
N ILE A 42 -13.37 -0.75 -18.97
CA ILE A 42 -12.77 0.21 -18.04
C ILE A 42 -13.78 1.21 -17.44
N ASN A 43 -14.90 1.50 -18.12
CA ASN A 43 -15.99 2.35 -17.60
C ASN A 43 -16.74 1.73 -16.40
N GLN A 44 -16.50 0.45 -16.13
CA GLN A 44 -17.19 -0.36 -15.12
C GLN A 44 -16.19 -0.94 -14.09
N SER A 45 -14.89 -0.78 -14.34
CA SER A 45 -13.82 -1.28 -13.50
C SER A 45 -13.41 -0.24 -12.45
N MET A 46 -13.01 -0.70 -11.27
CA MET A 46 -12.47 0.14 -10.19
C MET A 46 -13.31 1.41 -9.90
N CYS A 47 -14.63 1.27 -9.99
CA CYS A 47 -15.57 2.35 -9.74
C CYS A 47 -16.78 1.88 -8.94
N LYS A 48 -17.44 2.83 -8.29
CA LYS A 48 -18.71 2.61 -7.58
C LYS A 48 -19.51 3.92 -7.60
N LYS A 49 -20.83 3.83 -7.43
CA LYS A 49 -21.65 5.03 -7.19
C LYS A 49 -21.55 5.42 -5.73
N LEU A 50 -21.77 6.71 -5.47
CA LEU A 50 -21.78 7.28 -4.13
C LEU A 50 -20.40 7.22 -3.43
N THR A 51 -19.31 6.78 -4.04
CA THR A 51 -17.97 6.74 -3.41
C THR A 51 -17.57 8.08 -2.79
N TYR A 52 -17.79 9.20 -3.49
CA TYR A 52 -17.35 10.55 -3.08
C TYR A 52 -18.50 11.51 -2.78
N GLU A 53 -19.68 10.98 -2.43
CA GLU A 53 -20.84 11.80 -2.09
C GLU A 53 -20.93 12.03 -0.59
N HIS A 54 -21.06 13.30 -0.19
CA HIS A 54 -21.18 13.76 1.20
C HIS A 54 -22.46 14.60 1.34
N SER A 55 -23.13 14.51 2.49
CA SER A 55 -24.41 15.20 2.73
C SER A 55 -24.34 16.74 2.59
N GLU A 56 -23.19 17.33 2.92
CA GLU A 56 -22.94 18.78 2.85
C GLU A 56 -22.28 19.26 1.54
N LEU A 57 -21.95 18.37 0.60
CA LEU A 57 -21.31 18.75 -0.66
C LEU A 57 -22.30 18.69 -1.82
N GLU A 58 -22.08 19.52 -2.84
CA GLU A 58 -22.84 19.41 -4.08
C GLU A 58 -22.60 18.04 -4.73
N GLN A 59 -23.66 17.48 -5.30
CA GLN A 59 -23.61 16.15 -5.89
C GLN A 59 -22.55 16.05 -7.00
N ASN A 60 -21.75 14.98 -6.99
CA ASN A 60 -20.63 14.76 -7.91
C ASN A 60 -19.50 15.82 -7.86
N SER A 61 -19.48 16.73 -6.89
CA SER A 61 -18.46 17.80 -6.80
C SER A 61 -17.04 17.23 -6.72
N LEU A 62 -16.79 16.30 -5.81
CA LEU A 62 -15.46 15.67 -5.65
C LEU A 62 -15.03 14.88 -6.89
N GLU A 63 -15.93 14.13 -7.52
CA GLU A 63 -15.63 13.42 -8.77
C GLU A 63 -15.27 14.39 -9.91
N THR A 64 -15.93 15.54 -9.94
CA THR A 64 -15.65 16.59 -10.92
C THR A 64 -14.24 17.16 -10.71
N THR A 65 -13.89 17.52 -9.48
CA THR A 65 -12.52 17.97 -9.13
C THR A 65 -11.47 16.92 -9.47
N PHE A 66 -11.73 15.65 -9.15
CA PHE A 66 -10.83 14.56 -9.50
C PHE A 66 -10.65 14.38 -11.01
N SER A 67 -11.74 14.55 -11.78
CA SER A 67 -11.70 14.48 -13.25
C SER A 67 -10.89 15.61 -13.86
N GLU A 68 -10.94 16.82 -13.29
CA GLU A 68 -10.12 17.97 -13.72
C GLU A 68 -8.62 17.70 -13.49
N ILE A 69 -8.26 17.17 -12.31
CA ILE A 69 -6.88 16.76 -12.01
C ILE A 69 -6.43 15.67 -13.00
N GLU A 70 -7.26 14.66 -13.27
CA GLU A 70 -6.97 13.62 -14.27
C GLU A 70 -6.73 14.21 -15.67
N GLY A 71 -7.57 15.16 -16.09
CA GLY A 71 -7.43 15.84 -17.38
C GLY A 71 -6.09 16.56 -17.53
N SER A 72 -5.56 17.11 -16.43
CA SER A 72 -4.27 17.79 -16.42
C SER A 72 -3.06 16.84 -16.50
N ILE A 73 -3.14 15.65 -15.89
CA ILE A 73 -1.97 14.75 -15.78
C ILE A 73 -1.96 13.60 -16.79
N ALA A 74 -3.12 13.19 -17.31
CA ALA A 74 -3.21 12.12 -18.30
C ALA A 74 -2.32 12.33 -19.54
N PRO A 75 -2.17 13.56 -20.09
CA PRO A 75 -1.24 13.81 -21.19
C PRO A 75 0.23 13.54 -20.82
N LYS A 76 0.65 13.86 -19.59
CA LYS A 76 2.02 13.61 -19.09
C LYS A 76 2.29 12.11 -18.97
N PHE A 77 1.32 11.32 -18.48
CA PHE A 77 1.43 9.86 -18.46
C PHE A 77 1.51 9.25 -19.86
N LYS A 78 0.70 9.76 -20.80
CA LYS A 78 0.77 9.33 -22.20
C LYS A 78 2.16 9.59 -22.79
N LEU A 79 2.73 10.77 -22.55
CA LEU A 79 4.08 11.12 -22.97
C LEU A 79 5.12 10.19 -22.34
N LEU A 80 5.02 9.90 -21.03
CA LEU A 80 5.90 8.95 -20.34
C LEU A 80 5.91 7.58 -21.02
N ILE A 81 4.75 7.02 -21.32
CA ILE A 81 4.66 5.70 -21.98
C ILE A 81 5.25 5.75 -23.39
N GLN A 82 4.97 6.81 -24.15
CA GLN A 82 5.56 7.00 -25.49
C GLN A 82 7.08 7.07 -25.45
N LEU A 83 7.63 7.80 -24.48
CA LEU A 83 9.09 7.87 -24.28
C LEU A 83 9.65 6.51 -23.88
N LEU A 84 8.98 5.75 -23.01
CA LEU A 84 9.41 4.42 -22.57
C LEU A 84 9.36 3.35 -23.66
N ASP A 85 8.49 3.52 -24.65
CA ASP A 85 8.41 2.63 -25.81
C ASP A 85 9.34 3.04 -26.97
N SER A 86 9.98 4.22 -26.88
CA SER A 86 11.00 4.67 -27.83
C SER A 86 12.30 3.87 -27.68
N GLU A 87 13.08 3.75 -28.75
CA GLU A 87 14.44 3.19 -28.69
C GLU A 87 15.45 4.17 -28.07
N GLU A 88 15.14 5.47 -28.09
CA GLU A 88 15.99 6.56 -27.60
C GLU A 88 15.60 7.00 -26.17
N SER A 89 14.96 6.14 -25.37
CA SER A 89 14.48 6.52 -24.03
C SER A 89 15.61 6.95 -23.09
N GLU A 90 15.59 8.22 -22.66
CA GLU A 90 16.49 8.71 -21.63
C GLU A 90 15.81 8.75 -20.25
N ILE A 91 16.39 8.04 -19.28
CA ILE A 91 15.87 7.97 -17.91
C ILE A 91 15.79 9.34 -17.22
N VAL A 92 16.66 10.28 -17.60
CA VAL A 92 16.70 11.63 -17.03
C VAL A 92 15.46 12.42 -17.43
N GLU A 93 15.05 12.34 -18.70
CA GLU A 93 13.82 12.97 -19.20
C GLU A 93 12.57 12.37 -18.57
N ILE A 94 12.53 11.03 -18.49
CA ILE A 94 11.47 10.29 -17.81
C ILE A 94 11.36 10.74 -16.36
N LYS A 95 12.49 10.80 -15.64
CA LYS A 95 12.52 11.23 -14.24
C LYS A 95 11.95 12.62 -14.09
N LYS A 96 12.33 13.58 -14.94
CA LYS A 96 11.81 14.96 -14.90
C LYS A 96 10.28 14.97 -14.97
N ILE A 97 9.69 14.24 -15.91
CA ILE A 97 8.23 14.18 -16.04
C ILE A 97 7.60 13.50 -14.80
N VAL A 98 8.24 12.46 -14.24
CA VAL A 98 7.78 11.83 -12.99
C VAL A 98 7.77 12.82 -11.82
N LEU A 99 8.80 13.68 -11.70
CA LEU A 99 8.84 14.71 -10.67
C LEU A 99 7.68 15.71 -10.82
N ASP A 100 7.29 16.00 -12.06
CA ASP A 100 6.20 16.94 -12.40
C ASP A 100 4.78 16.36 -12.21
N ILE A 101 4.63 15.09 -11.81
CA ILE A 101 3.33 14.43 -11.58
C ILE A 101 3.17 13.82 -10.20
N ILE A 102 4.25 13.77 -9.39
CA ILE A 102 4.23 13.00 -8.14
C ILE A 102 3.21 13.56 -7.14
N TYR A 103 2.98 14.87 -7.17
CA TYR A 103 2.01 15.55 -6.29
C TYR A 103 0.59 15.03 -6.54
N GLU A 104 0.14 15.02 -7.79
CA GLU A 104 -1.18 14.53 -8.18
C GLU A 104 -1.30 13.01 -8.02
N VAL A 105 -0.20 12.28 -8.25
CA VAL A 105 -0.14 10.83 -7.98
C VAL A 105 -0.42 10.51 -6.51
N ILE A 106 0.08 11.30 -5.57
CA ILE A 106 -0.22 11.13 -4.14
C ILE A 106 -1.70 11.45 -3.83
N ILE A 107 -2.31 12.45 -4.48
CA ILE A 107 -3.75 12.72 -4.35
C ILE A 107 -4.55 11.49 -4.79
N PHE A 108 -4.16 10.87 -5.90
CA PHE A 108 -4.83 9.67 -6.42
C PHE A 108 -4.62 8.43 -5.55
N TYR A 109 -3.51 8.37 -4.83
CA TYR A 109 -3.32 7.37 -3.79
C TYR A 109 -4.33 7.52 -2.65
N TYR A 110 -4.53 8.72 -2.11
CA TYR A 110 -5.48 8.91 -0.99
C TYR A 110 -6.94 8.67 -1.38
N ARG A 111 -7.34 9.03 -2.61
CA ARG A 111 -8.71 8.78 -3.09
C ARG A 111 -8.98 7.32 -3.45
N SER A 112 -7.96 6.45 -3.40
CA SER A 112 -8.02 5.08 -3.89
C SER A 112 -8.96 4.19 -3.07
N GLY A 113 -9.44 3.11 -3.68
CA GLY A 113 -10.45 2.22 -3.07
C GLY A 113 -9.94 1.56 -1.81
N ALA A 114 -8.69 1.10 -1.81
CA ALA A 114 -8.06 0.51 -0.63
C ALA A 114 -7.89 1.51 0.52
N VAL A 115 -7.39 2.72 0.23
CA VAL A 115 -7.19 3.74 1.27
C VAL A 115 -8.54 4.21 1.84
N LEU A 116 -9.56 4.37 1.00
CA LEU A 116 -10.92 4.63 1.45
C LEU A 116 -11.46 3.51 2.35
N HIS A 117 -11.24 2.25 1.98
CA HIS A 117 -11.62 1.11 2.82
C HIS A 117 -10.97 1.21 4.21
N GLU A 118 -9.66 1.47 4.26
CA GLU A 118 -8.93 1.67 5.52
C GLU A 118 -9.48 2.86 6.32
N MET A 119 -9.82 3.99 5.67
CA MET A 119 -10.41 5.17 6.32
C MET A 119 -11.80 4.92 6.91
N SER A 120 -12.54 3.96 6.35
CA SER A 120 -13.87 3.55 6.84
C SER A 120 -13.82 2.48 7.93
N PHE A 121 -12.63 2.00 8.31
CA PHE A 121 -12.51 0.91 9.25
C PHE A 121 -13.18 1.23 10.60
N GLN A 122 -14.19 0.43 10.96
CA GLN A 122 -15.02 0.61 12.17
C GLN A 122 -15.76 1.95 12.25
N LYS A 123 -16.03 2.59 11.10
CA LYS A 123 -16.90 3.76 11.02
C LYS A 123 -18.24 3.38 10.43
N GLU A 124 -19.31 3.74 11.11
CA GLU A 124 -20.67 3.51 10.62
C GLU A 124 -21.11 4.61 9.65
N ASN A 125 -20.55 5.82 9.78
CA ASN A 125 -20.93 6.98 8.98
C ASN A 125 -19.96 7.22 7.81
N LYS A 126 -20.52 7.14 6.60
CA LYS A 126 -19.82 7.43 5.34
C LYS A 126 -19.29 8.87 5.23
N ASP A 127 -19.98 9.85 5.81
CA ASP A 127 -19.53 11.24 5.77
C ASP A 127 -18.17 11.41 6.49
N GLN A 128 -17.95 10.66 7.58
CA GLN A 128 -16.67 10.67 8.30
C GLN A 128 -15.51 10.10 7.47
N GLN A 129 -15.79 9.12 6.60
CA GLN A 129 -14.78 8.58 5.67
C GLN A 129 -14.29 9.68 4.72
N LEU A 130 -15.22 10.46 4.15
CA LEU A 130 -14.87 11.54 3.24
C LEU A 130 -14.20 12.72 3.93
N MET A 131 -14.58 13.04 5.16
CA MET A 131 -13.88 14.06 5.94
C MET A 131 -12.41 13.69 6.19
N ASN A 132 -12.12 12.41 6.40
CA ASN A 132 -10.75 11.92 6.52
C ASN A 132 -9.97 12.05 5.21
N LEU A 133 -10.56 11.61 4.09
CA LEU A 133 -9.99 11.82 2.76
C LEU A 133 -9.63 13.30 2.55
N LEU A 134 -10.60 14.19 2.80
CA LEU A 134 -10.43 15.63 2.61
C LEU A 134 -9.33 16.20 3.50
N ARG A 135 -9.21 15.75 4.75
CA ARG A 135 -8.11 16.17 5.65
C ARG A 135 -6.73 15.86 5.10
N HIS A 136 -6.58 14.73 4.41
CA HIS A 136 -5.31 14.35 3.78
C HIS A 136 -5.04 15.16 2.51
N ILE A 137 -6.02 15.25 1.60
CA ILE A 137 -5.81 15.87 0.27
C ILE A 137 -5.90 17.41 0.27
N SER A 138 -6.57 18.03 1.24
CA SER A 138 -6.66 19.50 1.35
C SER A 138 -5.39 20.14 1.92
N ASN A 139 -4.51 19.37 2.57
CA ASN A 139 -3.24 19.86 3.09
C ASN A 139 -2.16 19.81 2.01
N SER A 140 -2.13 20.82 1.14
CA SER A 140 -1.18 20.91 0.02
C SER A 140 0.28 20.90 0.48
N GLU A 141 0.60 21.54 1.60
CA GLU A 141 1.96 21.53 2.18
C GLU A 141 2.40 20.12 2.56
N TYR A 142 1.51 19.31 3.14
CA TYR A 142 1.80 17.92 3.47
C TYR A 142 2.01 17.07 2.22
N ILE A 143 1.14 17.18 1.21
CA ILE A 143 1.27 16.42 -0.05
C ILE A 143 2.57 16.80 -0.78
N TYR A 144 2.90 18.10 -0.82
CA TYR A 144 4.17 18.58 -1.38
C TYR A 144 5.38 18.07 -0.59
N SER A 145 5.32 18.09 0.74
CA SER A 145 6.42 17.60 1.58
C SER A 145 6.61 16.08 1.45
N LEU A 146 5.52 15.32 1.31
CA LEU A 146 5.56 13.88 1.08
C LEU A 146 6.12 13.58 -0.32
N SER A 147 5.75 14.38 -1.33
CA SER A 147 6.33 14.33 -2.67
C SER A 147 7.85 14.50 -2.64
N LYS A 148 8.32 15.54 -1.93
CA LYS A 148 9.76 15.77 -1.70
C LYS A 148 10.43 14.63 -0.97
N THR A 149 9.75 14.02 -0.01
CA THR A 149 10.27 12.84 0.69
C THR A 149 10.55 11.70 -0.27
N ILE A 150 9.60 11.37 -1.16
CA ILE A 150 9.77 10.33 -2.19
C ILE A 150 10.94 10.69 -3.11
N VAL A 151 10.90 11.88 -3.70
CA VAL A 151 11.82 12.29 -4.77
C VAL A 151 13.26 12.46 -4.30
N ASP A 152 13.45 13.06 -3.13
CA ASP A 152 14.79 13.46 -2.67
C ASP A 152 15.51 12.34 -1.91
N ASN A 153 14.78 11.36 -1.36
CA ASN A 153 15.35 10.38 -0.44
C ASN A 153 15.30 8.93 -0.93
N TYR A 154 14.39 8.57 -1.84
CA TYR A 154 14.33 7.21 -2.40
C TYR A 154 15.10 7.13 -3.72
N ASN A 155 15.74 5.97 -3.98
CA ASN A 155 16.29 5.69 -5.30
C ASN A 155 15.17 5.54 -6.32
N PHE A 156 15.36 6.09 -7.52
CA PHE A 156 14.38 6.03 -8.61
C PHE A 156 14.76 4.98 -9.65
N ALA A 157 13.78 4.27 -10.20
CA ALA A 157 13.94 3.40 -11.36
C ALA A 157 12.62 3.26 -12.12
N ILE A 158 12.70 2.80 -13.38
CA ILE A 158 11.56 2.25 -14.10
C ILE A 158 11.77 0.75 -14.24
N ILE A 159 10.69 -0.02 -14.11
CA ILE A 159 10.68 -1.46 -14.40
C ILE A 159 9.74 -1.77 -15.56
N ARG A 160 10.14 -2.73 -16.39
CA ARG A 160 9.45 -3.17 -17.59
C ARG A 160 9.21 -4.68 -17.54
N SER A 161 7.96 -5.10 -17.63
CA SER A 161 7.59 -6.49 -17.85
C SER A 161 7.71 -6.84 -19.34
N ALA A 162 8.02 -8.11 -19.63
CA ALA A 162 8.17 -8.55 -21.01
C ALA A 162 6.81 -8.65 -21.74
N ASN A 163 5.78 -9.19 -21.06
CA ASN A 163 4.51 -9.53 -21.71
C ASN A 163 3.28 -8.79 -21.15
N ASN A 164 3.44 -7.56 -20.65
CA ASN A 164 2.35 -6.75 -20.09
C ASN A 164 1.69 -7.42 -18.87
N GLU A 165 2.51 -7.95 -17.98
CA GLU A 165 2.09 -8.84 -16.90
C GLU A 165 2.01 -8.15 -15.53
N PHE A 166 2.11 -6.82 -15.45
CA PHE A 166 1.86 -6.17 -14.17
C PHE A 166 0.37 -6.16 -13.83
N LEU A 167 0.08 -6.41 -12.55
CA LEU A 167 -1.23 -6.18 -11.96
C LEU A 167 -1.45 -4.69 -11.67
N LEU A 168 -2.68 -4.30 -11.36
CA LEU A 168 -3.07 -3.00 -10.82
C LEU A 168 -3.91 -3.21 -9.57
N SER A 169 -3.51 -2.59 -8.47
CA SER A 169 -4.22 -2.61 -7.19
C SER A 169 -5.26 -1.49 -7.11
N ASP A 170 -6.37 -1.72 -6.41
CA ASP A 170 -7.33 -0.66 -6.04
C ASP A 170 -6.76 0.37 -5.04
N GLN A 171 -5.51 0.22 -4.59
CA GLN A 171 -4.76 1.23 -3.84
C GLN A 171 -4.05 2.28 -4.72
N TYR A 172 -3.99 2.05 -6.04
CA TYR A 172 -3.22 2.85 -6.98
C TYR A 172 -1.70 2.79 -6.73
N ILE A 173 -1.16 3.46 -5.70
CA ILE A 173 0.24 3.29 -5.28
C ILE A 173 0.34 2.08 -4.35
N SER A 174 1.14 1.09 -4.73
CA SER A 174 1.42 -0.06 -3.88
C SER A 174 2.73 0.17 -3.12
N THR A 175 2.75 -0.14 -1.82
CA THR A 175 3.98 -0.08 -1.01
C THR A 175 4.23 -1.42 -0.32
N ALA A 176 5.51 -1.77 -0.16
CA ALA A 176 5.92 -2.95 0.59
C ALA A 176 7.18 -2.67 1.40
N SER A 177 7.30 -3.33 2.54
CA SER A 177 8.52 -3.29 3.33
C SER A 177 9.56 -4.26 2.76
N LEU A 178 10.81 -3.80 2.64
CA LEU A 178 11.98 -4.60 2.23
C LEU A 178 12.72 -5.21 3.43
N ASN A 179 12.36 -4.81 4.65
CA ASN A 179 12.91 -5.36 5.89
C ASN A 179 11.92 -5.10 7.03
N VAL A 180 11.70 -6.10 7.89
CA VAL A 180 10.90 -5.90 9.11
C VAL A 180 11.62 -4.95 10.08
N LYS A 181 10.90 -3.92 10.56
CA LYS A 181 11.44 -2.88 11.43
C LYS A 181 11.06 -3.16 12.88
N THR A 182 9.81 -2.86 13.23
CA THR A 182 9.21 -3.08 14.54
C THR A 182 7.68 -2.94 14.44
N ARG A 183 6.98 -3.09 15.56
CA ARG A 183 5.54 -2.80 15.68
C ARG A 183 5.36 -1.38 16.22
N PHE A 184 5.00 -0.45 15.33
CA PHE A 184 4.67 0.92 15.72
C PHE A 184 3.20 1.03 16.12
N ALA A 185 2.88 2.03 16.95
CA ALA A 185 1.50 2.30 17.33
C ALA A 185 0.71 2.96 16.21
N ASN A 186 1.35 3.85 15.44
CA ASN A 186 0.69 4.80 14.53
C ASN A 186 1.06 4.62 13.05
N ILE A 187 2.01 3.75 12.70
CA ILE A 187 2.40 3.48 11.31
C ILE A 187 2.62 1.98 11.10
N SER A 188 2.55 1.55 9.85
CA SER A 188 2.94 0.22 9.37
C SER A 188 4.35 0.23 8.79
N ASN A 189 4.95 -0.94 8.58
CA ASN A 189 6.34 -1.09 8.10
C ASN A 189 6.55 -0.58 6.66
N ARG A 190 5.47 -0.30 5.93
CA ARG A 190 5.45 0.10 4.51
C ARG A 190 4.97 1.53 4.25
N HIS A 191 4.93 2.39 5.27
CA HIS A 191 4.60 3.80 5.06
C HIS A 191 5.69 4.51 4.25
N ILE A 192 5.25 5.45 3.39
CA ILE A 192 6.15 6.32 2.64
C ILE A 192 6.94 7.20 3.62
N GLY A 193 8.24 7.36 3.41
CA GLY A 193 9.15 8.10 4.30
C GLY A 193 9.88 7.21 5.33
N LEU A 194 9.67 5.89 5.31
CA LEU A 194 10.47 4.93 6.09
C LEU A 194 11.59 4.29 5.26
N LYS A 195 12.69 3.92 5.92
CA LYS A 195 13.77 3.10 5.32
C LYS A 195 13.26 1.74 4.88
N ASN A 196 13.98 1.02 4.03
CA ASN A 196 13.62 -0.35 3.65
C ASN A 196 12.17 -0.44 3.14
N VAL A 197 11.80 0.42 2.21
CA VAL A 197 10.47 0.48 1.59
C VAL A 197 10.63 0.58 0.08
N ILE A 198 9.80 -0.16 -0.64
CA ILE A 198 9.59 -0.02 -2.08
C ILE A 198 8.19 0.57 -2.34
N ILE A 199 8.13 1.54 -3.25
CA ILE A 199 6.93 2.26 -3.69
C ILE A 199 6.77 1.99 -5.18
N LEU A 200 5.62 1.46 -5.57
CA LEU A 200 5.29 1.03 -6.92
C LEU A 200 4.14 1.87 -7.43
N ILE A 201 4.39 2.69 -8.46
CA ILE A 201 3.39 3.56 -9.08
C ILE A 201 3.10 3.02 -10.49
N PRO A 202 1.85 2.63 -10.79
CA PRO A 202 1.48 2.05 -12.07
C PRO A 202 1.54 3.08 -13.20
N LEU A 203 2.18 2.73 -14.32
CA LEU A 203 2.04 3.46 -15.59
C LEU A 203 1.15 2.68 -16.55
N SER A 204 1.41 1.39 -16.71
CA SER A 204 0.69 0.46 -17.58
C SER A 204 0.89 -0.99 -17.11
N SER A 205 0.23 -1.93 -17.76
CA SER A 205 0.52 -3.37 -17.62
C SER A 205 1.97 -3.74 -17.95
N LYS A 206 2.68 -2.88 -18.70
CA LYS A 206 4.08 -3.06 -19.09
C LYS A 206 5.08 -2.37 -18.19
N TYR A 207 4.72 -1.23 -17.61
CA TYR A 207 5.66 -0.33 -16.93
C TYR A 207 5.18 0.11 -15.55
N TYR A 208 6.13 0.18 -14.62
CA TYR A 208 5.94 0.76 -13.30
C TYR A 208 7.10 1.72 -12.98
N ILE A 209 6.76 2.82 -12.31
CA ILE A 209 7.76 3.65 -11.62
C ILE A 209 8.03 3.01 -10.26
N VAL A 210 9.31 2.96 -9.90
CA VAL A 210 9.77 2.41 -8.62
C VAL A 210 10.58 3.45 -7.88
N PHE A 211 10.17 3.72 -6.64
CA PHE A 211 11.00 4.40 -5.65
C PHE A 211 11.37 3.42 -4.54
N PHE A 212 12.64 3.33 -4.16
CA PHE A 212 13.07 2.36 -3.14
C PHE A 212 14.27 2.80 -2.30
N ASP A 213 14.28 2.35 -1.06
CA ASP A 213 15.42 2.37 -0.15
C ASP A 213 15.53 0.98 0.49
N GLY A 214 16.72 0.38 0.50
CA GLY A 214 16.96 -0.99 0.98
C GLY A 214 17.25 -2.00 -0.14
N SER A 215 17.22 -3.29 0.21
CA SER A 215 17.57 -4.39 -0.71
C SER A 215 16.39 -4.73 -1.62
N VAL A 216 16.56 -4.51 -2.92
CA VAL A 216 15.63 -4.91 -3.99
C VAL A 216 16.25 -6.03 -4.84
N PRO A 217 15.47 -6.74 -5.68
CA PRO A 217 16.02 -7.69 -6.64
C PRO A 217 17.14 -7.09 -7.52
N ASN A 218 18.14 -7.91 -7.85
CA ASN A 218 19.37 -7.46 -8.52
C ASN A 218 19.17 -6.88 -9.93
N ASP A 219 18.06 -7.26 -10.57
CA ASP A 219 17.64 -6.73 -11.88
C ASP A 219 16.93 -5.37 -11.78
N ILE A 220 16.74 -4.80 -10.58
CA ILE A 220 16.27 -3.43 -10.37
C ILE A 220 17.46 -2.53 -10.02
N GLN A 221 17.97 -1.82 -11.01
CA GLN A 221 19.06 -0.88 -10.85
C GLN A 221 18.53 0.56 -10.84
N LYS A 222 19.05 1.38 -9.91
CA LYS A 222 18.69 2.80 -9.79
C LYS A 222 19.07 3.59 -11.04
N GLU A 223 18.29 4.61 -11.34
CA GLU A 223 18.45 5.52 -12.48
C GLU A 223 18.53 4.75 -13.82
N ARG A 224 17.73 3.68 -13.97
CA ARG A 224 17.63 2.89 -15.20
C ARG A 224 16.20 2.47 -15.52
N ILE A 225 15.99 2.11 -16.78
CA ILE A 225 14.83 1.34 -17.25
C ILE A 225 15.24 -0.14 -17.22
N ASN A 226 14.61 -0.90 -16.34
CA ASN A 226 15.03 -2.26 -16.02
C ASN A 226 14.06 -3.27 -16.64
N ASN A 227 14.56 -4.17 -17.48
CA ASN A 227 13.82 -5.37 -17.87
C ASN A 227 13.91 -6.37 -16.72
N ILE A 228 12.79 -6.62 -16.05
CA ILE A 228 12.77 -7.50 -14.88
C ILE A 228 12.53 -8.95 -15.28
N SER A 229 13.13 -9.86 -14.51
CA SER A 229 12.91 -11.29 -14.60
C SER A 229 11.50 -11.70 -14.16
N THR A 230 11.10 -12.92 -14.53
CA THR A 230 9.83 -13.50 -14.09
C THR A 230 9.75 -13.63 -12.57
N ASP A 231 10.85 -13.95 -11.90
CA ASP A 231 10.90 -14.07 -10.44
C ASP A 231 10.70 -12.71 -9.75
N THR A 232 11.37 -11.66 -10.25
CA THR A 232 11.16 -10.29 -9.77
C THR A 232 9.72 -9.83 -10.02
N LEU A 233 9.17 -10.10 -11.20
CA LEU A 233 7.78 -9.78 -11.52
C LEU A 233 6.80 -10.52 -10.60
N PHE A 234 7.06 -11.79 -10.28
CA PHE A 234 6.26 -12.57 -9.33
C PHE A 234 6.23 -11.89 -7.96
N LEU A 235 7.40 -11.55 -7.41
CA LEU A 235 7.53 -10.89 -6.10
C LEU A 235 6.78 -9.56 -6.06
N LEU A 236 6.94 -8.74 -7.10
CA LEU A 236 6.28 -7.44 -7.19
C LEU A 236 4.77 -7.57 -7.35
N ASN A 237 4.28 -8.48 -8.19
CA ASN A 237 2.84 -8.71 -8.35
C ASN A 237 2.19 -9.25 -7.08
N ARG A 238 2.88 -10.11 -6.32
CA ARG A 238 2.43 -10.53 -4.98
C ARG A 238 2.31 -9.34 -4.04
N ALA A 239 3.27 -8.42 -4.04
CA ALA A 239 3.18 -7.20 -3.25
C ALA A 239 2.01 -6.32 -3.72
N ILE A 240 1.84 -6.11 -5.03
CA ILE A 240 0.76 -5.29 -5.61
C ILE A 240 -0.62 -5.84 -5.22
N ILE A 241 -0.88 -7.15 -5.41
CA ILE A 241 -2.20 -7.71 -5.09
C ILE A 241 -2.50 -7.65 -3.58
N ASN A 242 -1.48 -7.77 -2.74
CA ASN A 242 -1.64 -7.65 -1.29
C ASN A 242 -1.83 -6.20 -0.80
N ASN A 243 -1.59 -5.20 -1.65
CA ASN A 243 -1.98 -3.82 -1.36
C ASN A 243 -3.48 -3.56 -1.61
N SER A 244 -4.21 -4.50 -2.23
CA SER A 244 -5.63 -4.33 -2.54
C SER A 244 -6.56 -4.78 -1.42
N TYR A 245 -7.80 -4.25 -1.40
CA TYR A 245 -8.88 -4.73 -0.51
C TYR A 245 -10.07 -5.34 -1.25
N HIS A 246 -10.48 -4.73 -2.34
CA HIS A 246 -11.69 -5.12 -3.06
C HIS A 246 -11.35 -5.72 -4.41
N LYS A 247 -10.49 -5.03 -5.15
CA LYS A 247 -10.29 -5.31 -6.58
C LYS A 247 -8.84 -5.22 -7.01
N SER A 248 -8.50 -6.07 -7.97
CA SER A 248 -7.25 -5.97 -8.74
C SER A 248 -7.54 -6.22 -10.22
N VAL A 249 -6.75 -5.58 -11.08
CA VAL A 249 -6.90 -5.60 -12.54
C VAL A 249 -5.62 -6.09 -13.21
N ALA A 250 -5.76 -6.79 -14.34
CA ALA A 250 -4.66 -7.13 -15.23
C ALA A 250 -5.09 -7.02 -16.70
N GLN A 251 -4.11 -6.88 -17.59
CA GLN A 251 -4.34 -7.02 -19.04
C GLN A 251 -4.48 -8.49 -19.45
N VAL A 252 -3.78 -9.39 -18.77
CA VAL A 252 -3.72 -10.83 -19.07
C VAL A 252 -4.42 -11.61 -17.95
N GLU A 253 -5.41 -12.41 -18.30
CA GLU A 253 -6.26 -13.12 -17.33
C GLU A 253 -5.48 -14.11 -16.46
N ASN A 254 -4.60 -14.89 -17.07
CA ASN A 254 -3.86 -15.95 -16.36
C ASN A 254 -2.95 -15.37 -15.27
N VAL A 255 -2.33 -14.22 -15.52
CA VAL A 255 -1.49 -13.53 -14.53
C VAL A 255 -2.30 -13.21 -13.27
N LEU A 256 -3.53 -12.69 -13.44
CA LEU A 256 -4.39 -12.38 -12.31
C LEU A 256 -4.87 -13.65 -11.59
N LYS A 257 -5.28 -14.68 -12.34
CA LYS A 257 -5.72 -15.97 -11.78
C LYS A 257 -4.64 -16.64 -10.93
N GLU A 258 -3.41 -16.69 -11.43
CA GLU A 258 -2.29 -17.30 -10.71
C GLU A 258 -1.93 -16.52 -9.44
N ARG A 259 -1.98 -15.19 -9.50
CA ARG A 259 -1.61 -14.34 -8.36
C ARG A 259 -2.67 -14.24 -7.28
N LEU A 260 -3.92 -14.63 -7.54
CA LEU A 260 -4.97 -14.68 -6.52
C LEU A 260 -4.64 -15.65 -5.38
N ALA A 261 -3.89 -16.72 -5.64
CA ALA A 261 -3.44 -17.65 -4.61
C ALA A 261 -2.47 -16.99 -3.60
N ASP A 262 -1.80 -15.91 -3.99
CA ASP A 262 -0.85 -15.17 -3.14
C ASP A 262 -1.54 -14.09 -2.29
N PHE A 263 -2.83 -13.83 -2.51
CA PHE A 263 -3.56 -12.83 -1.73
C PHE A 263 -3.88 -13.34 -0.33
N LYS A 264 -3.48 -12.56 0.67
CA LYS A 264 -3.86 -12.77 2.06
C LYS A 264 -4.74 -11.63 2.53
N TYR A 265 -5.98 -11.93 2.90
CA TYR A 265 -6.85 -10.92 3.49
C TYR A 265 -6.41 -10.63 4.93
N HIS A 266 -6.12 -9.36 5.21
CA HIS A 266 -5.99 -8.85 6.57
C HIS A 266 -6.85 -7.59 6.65
N SER A 267 -7.71 -7.51 7.67
CA SER A 267 -8.42 -6.27 7.95
C SER A 267 -7.41 -5.16 8.32
N PRO A 268 -7.78 -3.87 8.15
CA PRO A 268 -7.02 -2.79 8.75
C PRO A 268 -6.83 -3.04 10.26
N ALA A 269 -5.71 -2.59 10.82
CA ALA A 269 -5.43 -2.73 12.24
C ALA A 269 -5.73 -1.42 12.97
N LYS A 270 -6.18 -1.51 14.22
CA LYS A 270 -6.37 -0.34 15.09
C LYS A 270 -5.56 -0.51 16.36
N THR A 271 -4.72 0.48 16.67
CA THR A 271 -3.99 0.56 17.94
C THR A 271 -4.70 1.55 18.85
N ILE A 272 -4.92 1.18 20.11
CA ILE A 272 -5.47 2.06 21.14
C ILE A 272 -4.45 2.17 22.27
N LEU A 273 -4.10 3.41 22.63
CA LEU A 273 -3.24 3.74 23.75
C LEU A 273 -4.06 4.43 24.82
N SER A 274 -3.99 3.92 26.04
CA SER A 274 -4.63 4.51 27.23
C SER A 274 -3.56 5.03 28.16
N TYR A 275 -3.67 6.29 28.55
CA TYR A 275 -2.72 6.96 29.42
C TYR A 275 -3.28 7.08 30.85
N ALA A 276 -2.41 7.12 31.84
CA ALA A 276 -2.80 7.28 33.25
C ALA A 276 -3.60 8.57 33.52
N SER A 277 -3.48 9.58 32.64
CA SER A 277 -4.27 10.81 32.69
C SER A 277 -5.74 10.65 32.27
N GLY A 278 -6.18 9.44 31.88
CA GLY A 278 -7.49 9.19 31.27
C GLY A 278 -7.58 9.61 29.79
N LEU A 279 -6.47 10.06 29.21
CA LEU A 279 -6.42 10.33 27.77
C LEU A 279 -6.35 9.01 27.00
N HIS A 280 -7.03 8.95 25.87
CA HIS A 280 -6.96 7.86 24.91
C HIS A 280 -6.52 8.39 23.54
N LYS A 281 -5.63 7.64 22.88
CA LYS A 281 -5.28 7.86 21.48
C LYS A 281 -5.55 6.59 20.69
N SER A 282 -6.11 6.72 19.50
CA SER A 282 -6.27 5.58 18.60
C SER A 282 -5.77 5.89 17.20
N PHE A 283 -5.16 4.89 16.56
CA PHE A 283 -4.62 4.98 15.22
C PHE A 283 -5.15 3.83 14.37
N THR A 284 -5.61 4.15 13.16
CA THR A 284 -5.89 3.14 12.14
C THR A 284 -4.66 2.99 11.25
N LEU A 285 -4.20 1.75 11.08
CA LEU A 285 -3.00 1.39 10.36
C LEU A 285 -3.37 0.71 9.04
N LYS A 286 -2.52 0.97 8.03
CA LYS A 286 -2.53 0.20 6.79
C LYS A 286 -2.21 -1.27 7.09
N LYS A 287 -2.78 -2.18 6.32
CA LYS A 287 -2.40 -3.61 6.32
C LYS A 287 -0.88 -3.77 6.20
N GLU A 288 -0.26 -4.80 6.76
CA GLU A 288 1.17 -5.01 6.49
C GLU A 288 1.37 -5.71 5.14
N VAL A 289 2.39 -5.28 4.39
CA VAL A 289 2.80 -5.92 3.12
C VAL A 289 4.32 -5.90 3.07
N PHE A 290 4.91 -7.07 2.87
CA PHE A 290 6.35 -7.27 2.77
C PHE A 290 6.68 -7.82 1.38
N LEU A 291 7.85 -7.46 0.85
CA LEU A 291 8.30 -8.01 -0.43
C LEU A 291 8.86 -9.43 -0.26
N TYR A 292 9.48 -9.72 0.89
CA TYR A 292 10.15 -11.00 1.16
C TYR A 292 9.42 -11.80 2.24
N ASP A 293 9.31 -13.11 2.01
CA ASP A 293 8.65 -14.07 2.91
C ASP A 293 9.22 -14.07 4.32
N ASP A 294 10.55 -14.00 4.46
CA ASP A 294 11.20 -14.07 5.77
C ASP A 294 10.86 -12.85 6.64
N ASP A 295 10.68 -11.68 6.02
CA ASP A 295 10.26 -10.46 6.73
C ASP A 295 8.80 -10.53 7.15
N GLU A 296 7.92 -11.06 6.30
CA GLU A 296 6.51 -11.31 6.63
C GLU A 296 6.38 -12.30 7.79
N LYS A 297 7.06 -13.46 7.69
CA LYS A 297 7.08 -14.48 8.75
C LYS A 297 7.62 -13.95 10.06
N ALA A 298 8.68 -13.14 10.02
CA ALA A 298 9.23 -12.52 11.22
C ALA A 298 8.22 -11.57 11.87
N TYR A 299 7.54 -10.75 11.07
CA TYR A 299 6.50 -9.87 11.57
C TYR A 299 5.33 -10.65 12.18
N GLU A 300 4.82 -11.68 11.51
CA GLU A 300 3.73 -12.54 12.00
C GLU A 300 4.10 -13.23 13.31
N LEU A 301 5.29 -13.85 13.37
CA LEU A 301 5.79 -14.49 14.60
C LEU A 301 5.87 -13.50 15.76
N PHE A 302 6.34 -12.27 15.50
CA PHE A 302 6.41 -11.21 16.51
C PHE A 302 5.01 -10.74 16.94
N ALA A 303 4.14 -10.41 15.98
CA ALA A 303 2.83 -9.84 16.20
C ALA A 303 1.89 -10.79 16.97
N ASN A 304 2.03 -12.10 16.72
CA ASN A 304 1.24 -13.16 17.36
C ASN A 304 1.90 -13.73 18.63
N LEU A 305 3.04 -13.19 19.07
CA LEU A 305 3.84 -13.70 20.21
C LEU A 305 4.33 -15.15 20.07
N GLU A 306 4.23 -15.73 18.88
CA GLU A 306 4.65 -17.11 18.62
C GLU A 306 6.16 -17.32 18.71
N TYR A 307 6.95 -16.24 18.68
CA TYR A 307 8.40 -16.30 18.80
C TYR A 307 8.89 -16.89 20.13
N GLN A 308 8.03 -16.95 21.16
CA GLN A 308 8.35 -17.51 22.47
C GLN A 308 8.83 -18.97 22.38
N LYS A 309 8.30 -19.75 21.43
CA LYS A 309 8.71 -21.14 21.20
C LYS A 309 10.17 -21.31 20.76
N PHE A 310 10.83 -20.21 20.35
CA PHE A 310 12.22 -20.21 19.90
C PHE A 310 13.23 -19.64 20.92
N MET A 311 12.78 -19.06 22.04
CA MET A 311 13.64 -18.30 22.98
C MET A 311 14.83 -19.05 23.58
N TYR A 312 14.75 -20.37 23.65
CA TYR A 312 15.77 -21.22 24.28
C TYR A 312 16.26 -22.34 23.37
N VAL A 313 15.99 -22.24 22.07
CA VAL A 313 16.36 -23.28 21.10
C VAL A 313 17.81 -23.10 20.69
N GLY A 314 18.63 -24.12 20.95
CA GLY A 314 20.01 -24.16 20.49
C GLY A 314 20.09 -24.27 18.96
N ARG A 315 21.11 -23.64 18.35
CA ARG A 315 21.31 -23.63 16.88
C ARG A 315 21.29 -25.02 16.23
N ASN A 316 21.72 -26.05 16.96
CA ASN A 316 21.81 -27.43 16.47
C ASN A 316 20.60 -28.30 16.84
N ASP A 317 19.68 -27.79 17.65
CA ASP A 317 18.47 -28.49 18.07
C ASP A 317 17.48 -28.56 16.90
N THR A 318 16.55 -29.52 16.98
CA THR A 318 15.44 -29.61 16.01
C THR A 318 14.57 -28.36 16.09
N CYS A 319 14.20 -27.82 14.94
CA CYS A 319 13.40 -26.60 14.86
C CYS A 319 11.98 -26.87 15.39
N PRO A 320 11.48 -26.09 16.36
CA PRO A 320 10.13 -26.29 16.92
C PRO A 320 9.00 -25.83 15.99
N CYS A 321 9.30 -25.46 14.74
CA CYS A 321 8.28 -25.22 13.73
C CYS A 321 7.76 -26.52 13.08
N GLY A 322 8.30 -27.69 13.45
CA GLY A 322 7.88 -29.00 12.93
C GLY A 322 8.51 -29.43 11.61
N SER A 323 9.60 -28.79 11.16
CA SER A 323 10.22 -29.07 9.86
C SER A 323 11.25 -30.21 9.85
N ASP A 324 11.45 -30.92 10.96
CA ASP A 324 12.54 -31.90 11.18
C ASP A 324 13.98 -31.39 10.94
N LEU A 325 14.13 -30.15 10.47
CA LEU A 325 15.41 -29.49 10.23
C LEU A 325 15.99 -28.94 11.54
N LYS A 326 17.32 -28.83 11.61
CA LYS A 326 18.00 -28.08 12.68
C LYS A 326 17.58 -26.61 12.64
N PHE A 327 17.43 -25.97 13.79
CA PHE A 327 16.99 -24.58 13.91
C PHE A 327 17.80 -23.62 13.02
N LYS A 328 19.14 -23.77 12.99
CA LYS A 328 20.04 -22.96 12.14
C LYS A 328 19.83 -23.09 10.63
N LYS A 329 19.19 -24.17 10.18
CA LYS A 329 18.88 -24.44 8.76
C LYS A 329 17.39 -24.20 8.45
N CYS A 330 16.64 -23.71 9.42
CA CYS A 330 15.21 -23.48 9.30
C CYS A 330 14.87 -22.06 9.77
N CYS A 331 14.28 -21.89 10.95
CA CYS A 331 13.71 -20.62 11.40
C CYS A 331 14.72 -19.65 12.03
N LEU A 332 16.02 -19.97 12.11
CA LEU A 332 16.99 -19.08 12.76
C LEU A 332 17.06 -17.70 12.09
N SER A 333 17.11 -17.61 10.76
CA SER A 333 17.17 -16.32 10.04
C SER A 333 15.93 -15.45 10.31
N VAL A 334 14.75 -16.08 10.39
CA VAL A 334 13.50 -15.42 10.72
C VAL A 334 13.51 -14.98 12.20
N TYR A 335 13.97 -15.83 13.11
CA TYR A 335 14.03 -15.53 14.54
C TYR A 335 15.03 -14.41 14.85
N GLU A 336 16.17 -14.33 14.16
CA GLU A 336 17.14 -13.25 14.30
C GLU A 336 16.52 -11.88 13.96
N LYS A 337 15.64 -11.81 12.96
CA LYS A 337 14.85 -10.59 12.67
C LYS A 337 13.88 -10.26 13.82
N VAL A 338 13.21 -11.27 14.39
CA VAL A 338 12.33 -11.07 15.56
C VAL A 338 13.11 -10.57 16.77
N ASP A 339 14.29 -11.12 17.02
CA ASP A 339 15.12 -10.72 18.15
C ASP A 339 15.57 -9.26 18.01
N LYS A 340 15.90 -8.82 16.79
CA LYS A 340 16.13 -7.39 16.51
C LYS A 340 14.93 -6.52 16.89
N ILE A 341 13.70 -6.89 16.50
CA ILE A 341 12.49 -6.13 16.87
C ILE A 341 12.37 -6.00 18.39
N LYS A 342 12.55 -7.12 19.12
CA LYS A 342 12.49 -7.14 20.58
C LYS A 342 13.54 -6.24 21.21
N ASN A 343 14.79 -6.37 20.74
CA ASN A 343 15.91 -5.59 21.24
C ASN A 343 15.68 -4.09 21.01
N ASP A 344 15.20 -3.69 19.83
CA ASP A 344 14.90 -2.29 19.52
C ASP A 344 13.80 -1.73 20.45
N MET A 345 12.79 -2.53 20.80
CA MET A 345 11.74 -2.15 21.75
C MET A 345 12.26 -2.06 23.19
N GLN A 346 13.06 -3.03 23.64
CA GLN A 346 13.67 -3.04 24.98
C GLN A 346 14.62 -1.86 25.19
N MET A 347 15.40 -1.53 24.15
CA MET A 347 16.35 -0.42 24.14
C MET A 347 15.69 0.93 23.87
N GLN A 348 14.36 0.97 23.65
CA GLN A 348 13.61 2.19 23.33
C GLN A 348 14.24 2.99 22.18
N VAL A 349 14.64 2.28 21.12
CA VAL A 349 15.28 2.90 19.95
C VAL A 349 14.40 4.02 19.41
N ASN A 350 15.01 5.19 19.19
CA ASN A 350 14.30 6.37 18.73
C ASN A 350 13.57 6.07 17.41
N PRO A 351 12.24 6.26 17.31
CA PRO A 351 11.47 5.93 16.11
C PRO A 351 11.96 6.63 14.83
N THR A 352 12.60 7.79 14.96
CA THR A 352 13.18 8.53 13.82
C THR A 352 14.31 7.76 13.13
N THR A 353 14.92 6.77 13.78
CA THR A 353 15.94 5.90 13.17
C THR A 353 15.40 5.06 12.03
N TYR A 354 14.08 4.78 12.04
CA TYR A 354 13.37 4.05 10.99
C TYR A 354 12.93 4.95 9.83
N MET A 355 12.93 6.27 10.01
CA MET A 355 12.64 7.22 8.93
C MET A 355 13.79 7.22 7.93
N ILE A 356 13.47 7.38 6.64
CA ILE A 356 14.48 7.50 5.59
C ILE A 356 15.36 8.74 5.81
N ASN A 357 14.74 9.83 6.27
CA ASN A 357 15.39 11.07 6.65
C ASN A 357 14.55 11.78 7.70
N SER A 358 15.11 12.01 8.90
CA SER A 358 14.40 12.59 10.04
C SER A 358 14.00 14.06 9.84
N LYS A 359 14.52 14.72 8.80
CA LYS A 359 14.16 16.11 8.44
C LYS A 359 12.96 16.20 7.49
N TYR A 360 12.55 15.06 6.92
CA TYR A 360 11.45 14.97 5.96
C TYR A 360 10.21 14.36 6.61
N VAL A 361 9.07 14.46 5.93
CA VAL A 361 7.79 13.98 6.48
C VAL A 361 7.61 12.51 6.14
N ALA A 362 7.12 11.71 7.07
CA ALA A 362 6.57 10.40 6.76
C ALA A 362 5.08 10.51 6.44
N GLU A 363 4.57 9.53 5.70
CA GLU A 363 3.15 9.31 5.53
C GLU A 363 2.48 9.17 6.91
N LYS A 364 1.42 9.93 7.12
CA LYS A 364 0.60 9.88 8.34
C LYS A 364 -0.17 8.56 8.42
N SER A 365 -0.60 8.21 9.63
CA SER A 365 -1.57 7.13 9.81
C SER A 365 -2.83 7.39 8.99
N ILE A 366 -3.57 6.32 8.69
CA ILE A 366 -4.83 6.43 7.93
C ILE A 366 -5.83 7.31 8.70
N ASP A 367 -5.90 7.11 10.01
CA ASP A 367 -6.69 7.93 10.92
C ASP A 367 -5.97 8.08 12.27
N GLU A 368 -6.22 9.20 12.95
CA GLU A 368 -5.78 9.48 14.31
C GLU A 368 -6.93 10.15 15.07
N LEU A 369 -7.26 9.60 16.24
CA LEU A 369 -8.27 10.14 17.14
C LEU A 369 -7.69 10.31 18.55
N ILE A 370 -8.01 11.44 19.19
CA ILE A 370 -7.64 11.76 20.56
C ILE A 370 -8.94 12.03 21.34
N SER A 371 -9.15 11.36 22.46
CA SER A 371 -10.37 11.49 23.27
C SER A 371 -10.09 11.25 24.75
N PHE A 372 -10.91 11.86 25.63
CA PHE A 372 -10.98 11.50 27.05
C PHE A 372 -12.06 10.45 27.34
N GLU A 373 -12.96 10.22 26.38
CA GLU A 373 -13.93 9.14 26.46
C GLU A 373 -13.25 7.84 26.03
N GLU A 374 -13.50 6.77 26.79
CA GLU A 374 -12.95 5.46 26.49
C GLU A 374 -13.49 4.96 25.13
N PRO A 375 -12.61 4.59 24.18
CA PRO A 375 -13.04 4.11 22.88
C PRO A 375 -13.92 2.87 23.00
N GLU A 376 -15.02 2.82 22.27
CA GLU A 376 -16.00 1.74 22.34
C GLU A 376 -15.39 0.36 22.10
N LEU A 377 -14.46 0.25 21.15
CA LEU A 377 -13.72 -0.99 20.90
C LEU A 377 -12.95 -1.48 22.14
N LEU A 378 -12.39 -0.56 22.94
CA LEU A 378 -11.65 -0.94 24.15
C LEU A 378 -12.61 -1.49 25.22
N LYS A 379 -13.82 -0.94 25.34
CA LYS A 379 -14.87 -1.48 26.23
C LYS A 379 -15.24 -2.91 25.80
N GLN A 380 -15.52 -3.10 24.51
CA GLN A 380 -15.88 -4.42 23.96
C GLN A 380 -14.80 -5.48 24.19
N VAL A 381 -13.52 -5.11 24.01
CA VAL A 381 -12.40 -6.03 24.27
C VAL A 381 -12.33 -6.41 25.75
N LYS A 382 -12.45 -5.43 26.66
CA LYS A 382 -12.45 -5.69 28.11
C LYS A 382 -13.57 -6.63 28.53
N GLU A 383 -14.79 -6.39 28.03
CA GLU A 383 -15.96 -7.24 28.31
C GLU A 383 -15.78 -8.68 27.81
N ALA A 384 -15.17 -8.87 26.64
CA ALA A 384 -14.89 -10.18 26.07
C ALA A 384 -13.87 -10.97 26.91
N THR A 385 -12.81 -10.30 27.40
CA THR A 385 -11.82 -10.93 28.28
C THR A 385 -12.37 -11.30 29.64
N THR A 386 -13.31 -10.54 30.20
CA THR A 386 -13.96 -10.88 31.49
C THR A 386 -14.97 -12.03 31.41
N LYS A 387 -15.41 -12.43 30.21
CA LYS A 387 -16.34 -13.57 30.02
C LYS A 387 -15.62 -14.90 29.74
N THR A 388 -14.30 -14.88 29.65
CA THR A 388 -13.46 -16.06 29.39
C THR A 388 -12.70 -16.54 30.63
N GLU A 389 -12.88 -15.87 31.76
CA GLU A 389 -12.56 -16.33 33.12
C GLU A 389 -13.86 -16.79 33.82
#